data_AF-A0AAW2L7A2-F1
#
_entry.id   AF-A0AAW2L7A2-F1
#
_cell.length_a   1.000
_cell.length_b   1.000
_cell.length_c   1.000
_cell.angle_alpha   90.00
_cell.angle_beta   90.00
_cell.angle_gamma   90.00
#
_symmetry.space_group_name_H-M   'P 1'
#
loop_
_entity.id
_entity.type
_entity.pdbx_description
1 polymer ?
#
loop_
_entity_poly.entity_id
_entity_poly.type
_entity_poly.pdbx_seq_one_letter_code
_entity_poly.pdbx_strand_id
1 'polypeptide(L)'
;MPKGFTATTISLIPKTASPTCWSEYRPISLCNVTNMICTKLMTIRLGRVLPKVLSLSQSGFVPGRLLSDNVLLAQELIHSLESRRPDANVVFKLDMAKAYDRVSLKWMALKRATYTRPSGQEPGPDE
;
A
#
# COMPACT_ATOMS: atom_id res chain seq x y z
N MET A 1 -8.52 -24.63 12.15
CA MET A 1 -8.29 -24.60 10.69
C MET A 1 -7.24 -25.64 10.33
N PRO A 2 -7.32 -26.28 9.14
CA PRO A 2 -6.29 -27.21 8.66
C PRO A 2 -4.92 -26.52 8.55
N LYS A 3 -3.83 -27.24 8.85
CA LYS A 3 -2.47 -26.67 8.89
C LYS A 3 -2.01 -26.06 7.56
N GLY A 4 -2.52 -26.55 6.42
CA GLY A 4 -2.22 -26.03 5.09
C GLY A 4 -2.98 -24.77 4.68
N PHE A 5 -3.94 -24.31 5.49
CA PHE A 5 -4.83 -23.20 5.11
C PHE A 5 -4.10 -21.86 4.91
N THR A 6 -3.01 -21.63 5.62
CA THR A 6 -2.16 -20.43 5.47
C THR A 6 -0.86 -20.72 4.74
N ALA A 7 -0.69 -21.94 4.21
CA ALA A 7 0.50 -22.30 3.46
C ALA A 7 0.62 -21.43 2.19
N THR A 8 1.84 -20.99 1.92
CA THR A 8 2.21 -20.12 0.81
C THR A 8 3.53 -20.61 0.23
N THR A 9 3.64 -20.65 -1.09
CA THR A 9 4.86 -21.04 -1.81
C THR A 9 5.47 -19.82 -2.48
N ILE A 10 6.78 -19.63 -2.35
CA ILE A 10 7.48 -18.53 -3.03
C ILE A 10 7.92 -19.01 -4.41
N SER A 11 7.53 -18.28 -5.44
CA SER A 11 8.00 -18.47 -6.83
C SER A 11 8.79 -17.24 -7.27
N LEU A 12 9.88 -17.44 -8.02
CA LEU A 12 10.75 -16.36 -8.50
C LEU A 12 10.44 -16.07 -9.97
N ILE A 13 9.99 -14.85 -10.27
CA ILE A 13 9.74 -14.40 -11.64
C ILE A 13 10.90 -13.52 -12.11
N PRO A 14 11.58 -13.84 -13.23
CA PRO A 14 12.64 -13.01 -13.76
C PRO A 14 12.10 -11.66 -14.26
N LYS A 15 12.83 -10.57 -14.00
CA LYS A 15 12.50 -9.21 -14.50
C LYS A 15 13.01 -8.96 -15.92
N THR A 16 14.03 -9.70 -16.33
CA THR A 16 14.75 -9.56 -17.60
C THR A 16 14.88 -10.94 -18.26
N ALA A 17 15.21 -10.98 -19.56
CA ALA A 17 15.29 -12.23 -20.32
C ALA A 17 16.40 -13.17 -19.83
N SER A 18 17.54 -12.62 -19.42
CA SER A 18 18.71 -13.39 -18.96
C SER A 18 19.15 -12.87 -17.58
N PRO A 19 18.50 -13.32 -16.50
CA PRO A 19 18.81 -12.84 -15.16
C PRO A 19 20.17 -13.35 -14.70
N THR A 20 21.05 -12.45 -14.24
CA THR A 20 22.41 -12.80 -13.78
C THR A 20 22.59 -12.67 -12.27
N CYS A 21 21.71 -11.91 -11.61
CA CYS A 21 21.77 -11.67 -10.17
C CYS A 21 20.41 -11.83 -9.49
N TRP A 22 20.40 -12.13 -8.18
CA TRP A 22 19.16 -12.35 -7.41
C TRP A 22 18.23 -11.13 -7.38
N SER A 23 18.77 -9.91 -7.48
CA SER A 23 17.96 -8.68 -7.54
C SER A 23 17.14 -8.55 -8.83
N GLU A 24 17.46 -9.32 -9.87
CA GLU A 24 16.71 -9.38 -11.13
C GLU A 24 15.51 -10.32 -11.05
N TYR A 25 15.28 -10.98 -9.93
CA TYR A 25 14.06 -11.74 -9.69
C TYR A 25 13.05 -10.95 -8.84
N ARG A 26 11.76 -11.18 -9.10
CA ARG A 26 10.65 -10.78 -8.24
C ARG A 26 10.13 -12.02 -7.52
N PRO A 27 10.30 -12.12 -6.18
CA PRO A 27 9.61 -13.16 -5.43
C PRO A 27 8.11 -12.86 -5.42
N ILE A 28 7.31 -13.86 -5.75
CA ILE A 28 5.85 -13.83 -5.63
C ILE A 28 5.42 -14.92 -4.68
N SER A 29 4.57 -14.54 -3.72
CA SER A 29 3.94 -15.47 -2.78
C SER A 29 2.66 -16.03 -3.39
N LEU A 30 2.67 -17.33 -3.70
CA LEU A 30 1.51 -18.07 -4.19
C LEU A 30 0.79 -18.70 -3.00
N CYS A 31 -0.40 -18.19 -2.69
CA CYS A 31 -1.26 -18.74 -1.65
C CYS A 31 -2.23 -19.79 -2.23
N ASN A 32 -2.79 -20.64 -1.37
CA ASN A 32 -3.80 -21.61 -1.79
C ASN A 32 -5.12 -20.92 -2.21
N VAL A 33 -5.94 -21.63 -2.99
CA VAL A 33 -7.22 -21.14 -3.51
C VAL A 33 -8.16 -20.69 -2.38
N THR A 34 -8.19 -21.43 -1.27
CA THR A 34 -9.06 -21.10 -0.14
C THR A 34 -8.70 -19.76 0.49
N ASN A 35 -7.42 -19.48 0.67
CA ASN A 35 -6.90 -18.20 1.15
C ASN A 35 -7.16 -17.08 0.12
N MET A 36 -7.00 -17.35 -1.18
CA MET A 36 -7.39 -16.39 -2.22
C MET A 36 -8.87 -16.03 -2.14
N ILE A 37 -9.77 -16.99 -1.88
CA ILE A 37 -11.21 -16.74 -1.72
C ILE A 37 -11.45 -15.83 -0.51
N CYS A 38 -10.87 -16.16 0.65
CA CYS A 38 -10.99 -15.33 1.86
C CYS A 38 -10.47 -13.91 1.63
N THR A 39 -9.27 -13.78 1.04
CA THR A 39 -8.66 -12.49 0.73
C THR A 39 -9.50 -11.70 -0.27
N LYS A 40 -10.04 -12.34 -1.31
CA LYS A 40 -10.93 -11.68 -2.29
C LYS A 40 -12.22 -11.18 -1.65
N LEU A 41 -12.82 -11.97 -0.75
CA LEU A 41 -13.99 -11.53 0.02
C LEU A 41 -13.67 -10.29 0.87
N MET A 42 -12.52 -10.29 1.56
CA MET A 42 -12.05 -9.13 2.33
C MET A 42 -11.85 -7.91 1.44
N THR A 43 -11.19 -8.06 0.29
CA THR A 43 -10.96 -6.97 -0.67
C THR A 43 -12.26 -6.38 -1.20
N ILE A 44 -13.26 -7.20 -1.52
CA ILE A 44 -14.58 -6.72 -1.97
C ILE A 44 -15.25 -5.87 -0.88
N ARG A 45 -15.18 -6.30 0.38
CA ARG A 45 -15.76 -5.55 1.51
C ARG A 45 -15.00 -4.26 1.76
N LEU A 46 -13.67 -4.30 1.77
CA LEU A 46 -12.81 -3.13 1.95
C LEU A 46 -12.96 -2.11 0.82
N GLY A 47 -13.12 -2.58 -0.42
CA GLY A 47 -13.31 -1.72 -1.60
C GLY A 47 -14.53 -0.80 -1.50
N ARG A 48 -15.56 -1.17 -0.72
CA ARG A 48 -16.74 -0.32 -0.47
C ARG A 48 -16.46 0.83 0.52
N VAL A 49 -15.46 0.67 1.38
CA VAL A 49 -15.11 1.63 2.44
C VAL A 49 -13.92 2.50 2.03
N LEU A 50 -12.99 1.95 1.25
CA LEU A 50 -11.75 2.60 0.82
C LEU A 50 -11.95 4.02 0.26
N PRO A 51 -12.94 4.30 -0.63
CA PRO A 51 -13.14 5.64 -1.17
C PRO A 51 -13.48 6.71 -0.13
N LYS A 52 -13.99 6.32 1.04
CA LYS A 52 -14.33 7.22 2.15
C LYS A 52 -13.15 7.53 3.07
N VAL A 53 -12.13 6.66 3.06
CA VAL A 53 -10.97 6.75 3.96
C VAL A 53 -9.75 7.33 3.23
N LEU A 54 -9.63 7.07 1.93
CA LEU A 54 -8.50 7.52 1.14
C LEU A 54 -8.71 8.92 0.56
N SER A 55 -7.63 9.71 0.50
CA SER A 55 -7.61 11.02 -0.16
C SER A 55 -8.06 10.92 -1.62
N LEU A 56 -8.65 11.99 -2.15
CA LEU A 56 -9.02 12.11 -3.57
C LEU A 56 -7.80 11.97 -4.50
N SER A 57 -6.62 12.41 -4.05
CA SER A 57 -5.37 12.31 -4.81
C SER A 57 -4.79 10.88 -4.92
N GLN A 58 -5.35 9.91 -4.18
CA GLN A 58 -4.93 8.52 -4.27
C GLN A 58 -5.75 7.78 -5.34
N SER A 59 -5.17 7.61 -6.54
CA SER A 59 -5.81 6.85 -7.62
C SER A 59 -5.52 5.35 -7.57
N GLY A 60 -4.35 4.96 -7.07
CA GLY A 60 -3.93 3.56 -7.03
C GLY A 60 -4.81 2.69 -6.13
N PHE A 61 -5.19 1.51 -6.63
CA PHE A 61 -5.95 0.48 -5.90
C PHE A 61 -7.35 0.90 -5.43
N VAL A 62 -7.94 1.94 -6.02
CA VAL A 62 -9.31 2.37 -5.78
C VAL A 62 -10.16 2.16 -7.04
N PRO A 63 -11.21 1.32 -7.00
CA PRO A 63 -12.08 1.12 -8.15
C PRO A 63 -12.68 2.44 -8.65
N GLY A 64 -12.65 2.66 -9.96
CA GLY A 64 -13.21 3.85 -10.61
C GLY A 64 -12.30 5.08 -10.63
N ARG A 65 -11.08 5.01 -10.08
CA ARG A 65 -10.05 6.05 -10.24
C ARG A 65 -9.01 5.59 -11.26
N LEU A 66 -8.65 6.47 -12.20
CA LEU A 66 -7.71 6.12 -13.26
C LEU A 66 -6.31 6.65 -12.94
N LEU A 67 -5.28 5.96 -13.42
CA LEU A 67 -3.89 6.42 -13.29
C LEU A 67 -3.67 7.74 -14.06
N SER A 68 -4.37 7.92 -15.19
CA SER A 68 -4.33 9.13 -16.01
C SER A 68 -4.71 10.38 -15.23
N ASP A 69 -5.67 10.28 -14.29
CA ASP A 69 -6.14 11.42 -13.49
C ASP A 69 -5.00 11.99 -12.64
N ASN A 70 -4.14 11.11 -12.10
CA ASN A 70 -2.96 11.52 -11.34
C ASN A 70 -1.87 12.12 -12.22
N VAL A 71 -1.72 11.66 -13.46
CA VAL A 71 -0.77 12.26 -14.42
C VAL A 71 -1.22 13.68 -14.77
N LEU A 72 -2.52 13.86 -15.04
CA LEU A 72 -3.09 15.18 -15.32
C LEU A 72 -2.94 16.11 -14.12
N LEU A 73 -3.26 15.65 -12.91
CA LEU A 73 -3.10 16.43 -11.69
C LEU A 73 -1.63 16.85 -11.48
N ALA A 74 -0.67 15.96 -11.74
CA ALA A 74 0.75 16.31 -11.63
C ALA A 74 1.17 17.36 -12.67
N GLN A 75 0.67 17.26 -13.91
CA GLN A 75 0.93 18.27 -14.95
C GLN A 75 0.35 19.63 -14.56
N GLU A 76 -0.88 19.67 -14.04
CA GLU A 76 -1.53 20.90 -13.59
C GLU A 76 -0.77 21.54 -12.41
N LEU A 77 -0.31 20.72 -11.45
CA LEU A 77 0.52 21.20 -10.33
C LEU A 77 1.83 21.81 -10.82
N ILE A 78 2.54 21.15 -11.75
CA ILE A 78 3.80 21.68 -12.32
C ILE A 78 3.54 23.00 -13.05
N HIS A 79 2.50 23.04 -13.89
CA HIS A 79 2.13 24.26 -14.63
C HIS A 79 1.75 25.41 -13.68
N SER A 80 1.04 25.13 -12.59
CA SER A 80 0.68 26.13 -11.58
C SER A 80 1.91 26.68 -10.84
N LEU A 81 2.92 25.83 -10.60
CA LEU A 81 4.18 26.25 -10.00
C LEU A 81 4.94 27.20 -10.94
N GLU A 82 5.09 26.82 -12.21
CA GLU A 82 5.78 27.62 -13.23
C GLU A 82 5.13 29.00 -13.44
N SER A 83 3.79 29.05 -13.45
CA SER A 83 3.02 30.29 -13.65
C SER A 83 3.04 31.26 -12.46
N ARG A 84 3.26 30.78 -11.23
CA ARG A 84 3.25 31.65 -10.02
C ARG A 84 4.60 32.34 -9.80
N ARG A 85 5.68 31.57 -9.76
CA ARG A 85 7.07 32.05 -9.60
C ARG A 85 8.02 31.07 -10.28
N PRO A 86 8.56 31.39 -11.46
CA PRO A 86 9.42 30.46 -12.19
C PRO A 86 10.72 30.10 -11.44
N ASP A 87 11.17 30.96 -10.52
CA ASP A 87 12.56 30.95 -10.06
C ASP A 87 12.80 30.15 -8.77
N ALA A 88 11.76 29.60 -8.13
CA ALA A 88 11.87 28.98 -6.80
C ALA A 88 10.85 27.85 -6.55
N ASN A 89 10.74 26.88 -7.46
CA ASN A 89 9.87 25.71 -7.29
C ASN A 89 10.67 24.44 -7.01
N VAL A 90 10.16 23.60 -6.10
CA VAL A 90 10.74 22.28 -5.76
C VAL A 90 9.65 21.22 -5.79
N VAL A 91 9.94 20.08 -6.42
CA VAL A 91 9.05 18.92 -6.46
C VAL A 91 9.74 17.73 -5.77
N PHE A 92 9.06 17.14 -4.79
CA PHE A 92 9.54 15.94 -4.11
C PHE A 92 8.90 14.69 -4.71
N LYS A 93 9.72 13.83 -5.31
CA LYS A 93 9.32 12.49 -5.73
C LYS A 93 9.78 11.47 -4.69
N LEU A 94 8.82 10.85 -4.02
CA LEU A 94 9.07 9.84 -2.99
C LEU A 94 8.68 8.46 -3.53
N ASP A 95 9.57 7.47 -3.35
CA ASP A 95 9.31 6.07 -3.70
C ASP A 95 9.68 5.15 -2.54
N MET A 96 8.90 4.08 -2.34
CA MET A 96 9.08 3.14 -1.23
C MET A 96 9.64 1.82 -1.72
N ALA A 97 10.92 1.58 -1.43
CA ALA A 97 11.59 0.33 -1.77
C ALA A 97 10.96 -0.86 -1.01
N LYS A 98 10.38 -1.81 -1.76
CA LYS A 98 9.75 -3.03 -1.22
C LYS A 98 8.65 -2.72 -0.18
N ALA A 99 7.74 -1.81 -0.53
CA ALA A 99 6.67 -1.34 0.36
C ALA A 99 5.89 -2.46 1.07
N TYR A 100 5.59 -3.58 0.39
CA TYR A 100 4.86 -4.71 0.98
C TYR A 100 5.68 -5.52 2.00
N ASP A 101 7.00 -5.60 1.82
CA ASP A 101 7.88 -6.38 2.69
C ASP A 101 8.22 -5.62 3.99
N ARG A 102 8.04 -4.29 3.99
CA ARG A 102 8.46 -3.40 5.09
C ARG A 102 7.31 -2.94 5.99
N VAL A 103 6.11 -3.48 5.82
CA VAL A 103 4.95 -3.11 6.66
C VAL A 103 5.13 -3.65 8.09
N SER A 104 5.16 -2.75 9.08
CA SER A 104 5.23 -3.14 10.49
C SER A 104 3.87 -3.59 11.03
N LEU A 105 3.71 -4.90 11.24
CA LEU A 105 2.52 -5.47 11.88
C LEU A 105 2.34 -4.97 13.32
N LYS A 106 3.45 -4.77 14.05
CA LYS A 106 3.44 -4.24 15.43
C LYS A 106 2.82 -2.85 15.47
N TRP A 107 3.20 -1.98 14.53
CA TRP A 107 2.62 -0.64 14.41
C TRP A 107 1.11 -0.68 14.16
N MET A 108 0.65 -1.55 13.25
CA MET A 108 -0.78 -1.70 12.97
C MET A 108 -1.57 -2.22 14.18
N ALA A 109 -1.00 -3.17 14.92
CA ALA A 109 -1.62 -3.70 16.14
C ALA A 109 -1.72 -2.63 17.24
N LEU A 110 -0.66 -1.83 17.44
CA LEU A 110 -0.67 -0.72 18.40
C LEU A 110 -1.72 0.32 18.04
N LYS A 111 -1.79 0.75 16.77
CA LYS A 111 -2.80 1.71 16.32
C LYS A 111 -4.22 1.23 16.57
N ARG A 112 -4.49 -0.06 16.36
CA ARG A 112 -5.78 -0.67 16.70
C ARG A 112 -6.09 -0.53 18.19
N ALA A 113 -5.14 -0.87 19.07
CA ALA A 113 -5.31 -0.78 20.52
C ALA A 113 -5.59 0.67 20.98
N THR A 114 -4.91 1.66 20.39
CA THR A 114 -5.15 3.09 20.70
C THR A 114 -6.52 3.59 20.24
N TYR A 115 -7.04 3.08 19.12
CA TYR A 115 -8.36 3.49 18.61
C TYR A 115 -9.52 2.81 19.36
N THR A 116 -9.30 1.62 19.91
CA THR A 116 -10.29 0.90 20.73
C THR A 116 -10.27 1.30 22.21
N ARG A 117 -9.32 2.13 22.65
CA ARG A 117 -9.25 2.62 24.04
C ARG A 117 -10.27 3.76 24.19
N PRO A 118 -11.30 3.63 25.04
CA PRO A 118 -12.25 4.71 25.27
C PRO A 118 -11.51 5.94 25.81
N SER A 119 -11.90 7.11 25.34
CA SER A 119 -11.37 8.41 25.76
C SER A 119 -11.52 8.59 27.28
N GLY A 120 -10.47 8.35 28.04
CA GLY A 120 -10.50 8.58 29.49
C GLY A 120 -9.53 7.78 30.35
N GLN A 121 -8.75 6.83 29.83
CA GLN A 121 -7.74 6.15 30.62
C GLN A 121 -6.36 6.57 30.13
N GLU A 122 -5.53 7.16 31.00
CA GLU A 122 -4.10 7.42 30.76
C GLU A 122 -3.25 6.15 30.99
N PRO A 123 -2.13 5.97 30.29
CA PRO A 123 -1.23 4.86 30.55
C PRO A 123 -0.58 5.07 31.93
N GLY A 124 -0.82 4.13 32.85
CA GLY A 124 -0.04 4.04 34.09
C GLY A 124 1.43 3.76 33.77
N PRO A 125 2.36 4.20 34.62
CA PRO A 125 3.78 4.16 34.34
C PRO A 125 4.26 2.70 34.25
N ASP A 126 4.97 2.45 33.16
CA ASP A 126 5.87 1.33 32.83
C ASP A 126 6.06 0.25 33.92
N GLU A 127 5.65 -0.98 33.58
CA GLU A 127 6.28 -2.24 34.05
C GLU A 127 7.02 -2.91 32.89
#